data_AF-A0A3D2CPN7-F1
#
_entry.id   AF-A0A3D2CPN7-F1
#
_cell.length_a   1.000
_cell.length_b   1.000
_cell.length_c   1.000
_cell.angle_alpha   90.00
_cell.angle_beta   90.00
_cell.angle_gamma   90.00
#
_symmetry.space_group_name_H-M   'P 1'
#
loop_
_entity.id
_entity.type
_entity.pdbx_description
1 polymer ?
#
loop_
_entity_poly.entity_id
_entity_poly.type
_entity_poly.pdbx_seq_one_letter_code
_entity_poly.pdbx_strand_id
1 'polypeptide(L)' 'LLNEGFEVDVVSDCISSRLKSNIALALVNMRESGASITSLEMCVFELVKKAKTDNFREILSVIK' A
#
# COMPACT_ATOMS: atom_id res chain seq x y z
N LEU A 1 -14.40 -0.82 6.34
CA LEU A 1 -13.74 -1.30 5.11
C LEU A 1 -13.78 -2.83 4.99
N LEU A 2 -12.94 -3.59 5.69
CA LEU A 2 -12.97 -5.08 5.61
C LEU A 2 -14.34 -5.66 5.98
N ASN A 3 -14.92 -5.23 7.11
CA ASN A 3 -16.26 -5.64 7.53
C ASN A 3 -17.39 -5.14 6.62
N GLU A 4 -17.10 -4.18 5.74
CA GLU A 4 -18.03 -3.67 4.73
C GLU A 4 -17.87 -4.39 3.39
N GLY A 5 -16.96 -5.37 3.29
CA GLY A 5 -16.75 -6.19 2.09
C GLY A 5 -15.79 -5.59 1.06
N PHE A 6 -15.02 -4.56 1.42
CA PHE A 6 -14.01 -4.00 0.52
C PHE A 6 -12.69 -4.79 0.55
N GLU A 7 -12.02 -4.86 -0.60
CA GLU A 7 -10.61 -5.21 -0.68
C GLU A 7 -9.78 -4.05 -0.10
N VAL A 8 -8.83 -4.37 0.78
CA VAL A 8 -8.01 -3.39 1.49
C VAL A 8 -6.54 -3.72 1.34
N ASP A 9 -5.80 -2.79 0.77
CA ASP A 9 -4.35 -2.78 0.70
C ASP A 9 -3.78 -1.75 1.67
N VAL A 10 -2.86 -2.18 2.53
CA VAL A 10 -2.11 -1.32 3.45
C VAL A 10 -0.74 -1.02 2.84
N VAL A 11 -0.49 0.26 2.55
CA VAL A 11 0.78 0.75 2.00
C VAL A 11 1.81 0.92 3.13
N SER A 12 2.64 -0.11 3.32
CA SER A 12 3.47 -0.31 4.53
C SER A 12 4.57 0.73 4.76
N ASP A 13 5.09 1.36 3.71
CA ASP A 13 6.07 2.45 3.75
C ASP A 13 5.41 3.83 3.89
N CYS A 14 4.07 3.89 3.87
CA CYS A 14 3.28 5.11 4.00
C CYS A 14 2.47 5.16 5.32
N ILE A 15 2.81 4.33 6.30
CA ILE A 15 2.20 4.33 7.64
C ILE A 15 3.22 4.68 8.72
N SER A 16 2.73 5.14 9.87
CA SER A 16 3.59 5.50 11.00
C SER A 16 2.91 5.20 12.34
N SER A 17 3.73 5.06 13.37
CA SER A 17 3.31 4.96 14.76
C SER A 17 4.40 5.55 15.65
N ARG A 18 4.03 5.93 16.88
CA ARG A 18 4.97 6.50 17.85
C ARG A 18 6.10 5.53 18.23
N LEU A 19 5.83 4.22 18.20
CA LEU A 19 6.81 3.16 18.40
C LEU A 19 6.91 2.29 17.14
N LYS A 20 8.13 2.04 16.64
CA LYS A 20 8.36 1.21 15.45
C LYS A 20 7.84 -0.22 15.62
N SER A 21 7.93 -0.78 16.83
CA SER A 21 7.39 -2.11 17.15
C SER A 21 5.88 -2.21 16.92
N ASN A 22 5.15 -1.11 17.11
CA ASN A 22 3.70 -1.10 16.90
C ASN A 22 3.34 -1.17 15.41
N ILE A 23 4.19 -0.63 14.53
CA ILE A 23 3.98 -0.75 13.07
C ILE A 23 4.08 -2.21 12.67
N ALA A 24 5.13 -2.91 13.11
CA ALA A 24 5.32 -4.34 12.80
C ALA A 24 4.15 -5.19 13.30
N LEU A 25 3.71 -4.98 14.55
CA LEU A 25 2.56 -5.69 15.11
C LEU A 25 1.26 -5.38 14.37
N ALA A 26 1.02 -4.12 14.01
CA ALA A 26 -0.17 -3.70 13.29
C ALA A 26 -0.24 -4.32 11.89
N LEU A 27 0.87 -4.37 11.16
CA LEU A 27 0.94 -4.99 9.84
C LEU A 27 0.62 -6.49 9.88
N VAL A 28 1.14 -7.21 10.88
CA VAL A 28 0.78 -8.62 11.10
C VAL A 28 -0.70 -8.76 11.37
N ASN A 29 -1.24 -7.99 12.32
CA ASN A 29 -2.66 -8.08 12.68
C ASN A 29 -3.60 -7.73 11.51
N MET A 30 -3.26 -6.71 10.72
CA MET A 30 -4.03 -6.32 9.54
C MET A 30 -4.01 -7.42 8.48
N ARG A 31 -2.85 -8.04 8.25
CA ARG A 31 -2.73 -9.18 7.34
C ARG A 31 -3.58 -10.37 7.78
N GLU A 32 -3.50 -10.76 9.05
CA GLU A 32 -4.31 -11.85 9.61
C GLU A 32 -5.81 -11.54 9.59
N SER A 33 -6.18 -10.25 9.62
CA SER A 33 -7.58 -9.80 9.49
C SER A 33 -8.08 -9.80 8.05
N GLY A 34 -7.22 -10.08 7.06
CA GLY A 34 -7.57 -10.16 5.64
C GLY A 34 -7.19 -8.95 4.79
N ALA A 35 -6.43 -7.98 5.33
CA ALA A 35 -5.86 -6.91 4.50
C ALA A 35 -4.61 -7.40 3.76
N SER A 36 -4.47 -7.00 2.50
CA SER A 36 -3.21 -7.13 1.77
C SER A 36 -2.22 -6.07 2.23
N ILE A 37 -0.93 -6.39 2.19
CA ILE A 37 0.14 -5.47 2.55
C ILE A 37 0.99 -5.23 1.31
N THR A 38 1.16 -3.97 0.94
CA THR A 38 1.89 -3.54 -0.26
C THR A 38 2.89 -2.43 0.08
N SER A 39 3.69 -2.00 -0.88
CA SER A 39 4.51 -0.78 -0.81
C SER A 39 3.90 0.30 -1.71
N LEU A 40 4.34 1.55 -1.55
CA LEU A 40 3.90 2.64 -2.42
C LEU A 40 4.19 2.31 -3.88
N GLU A 41 5.38 1.80 -4.15
CA GLU A 41 5.82 1.39 -5.48
C GLU A 41 4.90 0.32 -6.06
N MET A 42 4.68 -0.78 -5.33
CA MET A 42 3.84 -1.89 -5.78
C MET A 42 2.40 -1.44 -6.03
N CYS A 43 1.81 -0.72 -5.08
CA CYS A 43 0.45 -0.18 -5.19
C CYS A 43 0.28 0.67 -6.46
N VAL A 44 1.23 1.56 -6.72
CA VAL A 44 1.18 2.44 -7.90
C VAL A 44 1.33 1.63 -9.19
N PHE A 45 2.24 0.66 -9.24
CA PHE A 45 2.39 -0.21 -10.41
C PHE A 45 1.14 -1.03 -10.69
N GLU A 46 0.51 -1.58 -9.65
CA GLU A 46 -0.74 -2.33 -9.73
C GLU A 46 -1.89 -1.46 -10.26
N LEU A 47 -2.01 -0.22 -9.78
CA LEU A 47 -3.04 0.71 -10.23
C LEU A 47 -2.86 1.14 -11.69
N VAL A 48 -1.61 1.37 -12.12
CA VAL A 48 -1.33 1.84 -13.48
C VAL A 48 -1.53 0.74 -14.52
N LYS A 49 -1.40 -0.55 -14.15
CA LYS A 49 -1.58 -1.78 -14.99
C LYS A 49 -0.74 -1.87 -16.28
N LYS A 50 -0.27 -0.76 -16.86
CA LYS A 50 0.55 -0.66 -18.07
C LYS A 50 1.57 0.48 -17.95
N ALA A 51 2.85 0.13 -17.99
CA ALA A 51 3.97 1.09 -17.95
C ALA A 51 4.03 2.06 -19.16
N LYS A 52 3.25 1.82 -20.23
CA LYS A 52 3.19 2.65 -21.45
C LYS A 52 2.01 3.63 -21.48
N THR A 53 1.50 4.02 -20.32
CA THR A 53 0.47 5.06 -20.24
C THR A 53 1.17 6.40 -20.04
N ASP A 54 0.81 7.44 -20.79
CA ASP A 54 1.51 8.74 -20.76
C ASP A 54 1.63 9.32 -19.33
N ASN A 55 0.65 9.04 -18.48
CA ASN A 55 0.59 9.45 -17.07
C ASN A 55 1.60 8.73 -16.16
N PHE A 56 2.18 7.61 -16.57
CA PHE A 56 3.10 6.83 -15.74
C PHE A 56 4.42 7.58 -15.48
N ARG A 57 4.90 8.32 -16.48
CA ARG A 57 6.14 9.12 -16.34
C ARG A 57 5.97 10.27 -15.36
N GLU A 58 4.79 10.87 -15.29
CA GLU A 58 4.47 11.92 -14.33
C GLU A 58 4.38 11.37 -12.91
N ILE A 59 3.75 10.21 -12.72
CA ILE A 59 3.64 9.56 -11.41
C ILE A 59 5.03 9.15 -10.87
N LEU A 60 5.90 8.59 -11.72
CA LEU A 60 7.29 8.28 -11.35
C LEU A 60 8.09 9.53 -10.92
N SER A 61 7.73 10.73 -11.35
CA SER A 61 8.43 11.93 -10.90
C SER A 61 8.21 12.22 -9.40
N VAL A 62 7.12 11.70 -8.83
CA VAL A 62 6.73 11.85 -7.42
C VAL A 62 7.25 10.71 -6.55
N ILE A 63 7.56 9.55 -7.15
CA ILE A 63 8.06 8.35 -6.48
C ILE A 63 9.56 8.21 -6.83
N LYS A 64 10.44 8.71 -5.97
CA LYS A 64 11.91 8.63 -6.13
C LYS A 64 12.55 7.75 -5.08
#